data_AF-A0A6C0IFY1-F1
#
_entry.id   AF-A0A6C0IFY1-F1
#
_cell.length_a   1.000
_cell.length_b   1.000
_cell.length_c   1.000
_cell.angle_alpha   90.00
_cell.angle_beta   90.00
_cell.angle_gamma   90.00
#
_symmetry.space_group_name_H-M   'P 1'
#
loop_
_entity.id
_entity.type
_entity.pdbx_description
1 polymer ?
#
loop_
_entity_poly.entity_id
_entity_poly.type
_entity_poly.pdbx_seq_one_letter_code
_entity_poly.pdbx_strand_id
1 'polypeptide(L)'
;MTEESFSPEYIKHMTEFTNSISNTKYIIEVTKFCGYSEFLFVFKNSSLLDLYKHVSHQFCCNDIKGLYIRNEQTKSKQRIPITEQITIRQFIMQIINSNDEIKDMLKPVYSLPSPVVYRIYFDDGHCFCHTTNDCL
;
A
#
# COMPACT_ATOMS: atom_id res chain seq x y z
N MET A 1 -33.57 18.56 0.59
CA MET A 1 -32.50 17.58 0.84
C MET A 1 -32.36 17.48 2.35
N THR A 2 -32.87 16.42 2.95
CA THR A 2 -32.64 16.15 4.38
C THR A 2 -31.21 15.66 4.53
N GLU A 3 -30.39 16.39 5.28
CA GLU A 3 -29.10 15.88 5.73
C GLU A 3 -29.38 14.67 6.63
N GLU A 4 -29.10 13.47 6.13
CA GLU A 4 -29.08 12.28 6.99
C GLU A 4 -27.93 12.45 7.98
N SER A 5 -28.29 12.81 9.22
CA SER A 5 -27.34 12.83 10.31
C SER A 5 -27.05 11.39 10.72
N PHE A 6 -25.75 11.03 10.73
CA PHE A 6 -25.33 9.72 11.22
C PHE A 6 -25.71 9.56 12.70
N SER A 7 -26.04 8.34 13.12
CA SER A 7 -26.33 8.08 14.53
C SER A 7 -25.09 8.38 15.39
N PRO A 8 -25.28 8.90 16.63
CA PRO A 8 -24.16 9.15 17.54
C PRO A 8 -23.31 7.90 17.81
N GLU A 9 -23.95 6.72 17.84
CA GLU A 9 -23.27 5.44 18.01
C GLU A 9 -22.38 5.08 16.81
N TYR A 10 -22.86 5.31 15.58
CA TYR A 10 -22.04 5.14 14.38
C TYR A 10 -20.82 6.07 14.39
N ILE A 11 -21.04 7.36 14.71
CA ILE A 11 -19.94 8.34 14.78
C ILE A 11 -18.91 7.88 15.81
N LYS A 12 -19.36 7.46 17.00
CA LYS A 12 -18.49 6.94 18.05
C LYS A 12 -17.64 5.76 17.57
N HIS A 13 -18.28 4.73 16.99
CA HIS A 13 -17.55 3.56 16.49
C HIS A 13 -16.60 3.88 15.35
N MET A 14 -16.98 4.80 14.44
CA MET A 14 -16.12 5.21 13.34
C MET A 14 -14.91 6.02 13.84
N THR A 15 -15.09 6.88 14.83
CA THR A 15 -13.99 7.61 15.48
C THR A 15 -13.04 6.66 16.21
N GLU A 16 -13.57 5.71 17.00
CA GLU A 16 -12.76 4.68 17.68
C GLU A 16 -11.98 3.83 16.67
N PHE A 17 -12.65 3.39 15.60
CA PHE A 17 -12.03 2.66 14.50
C PHE A 17 -10.88 3.48 13.90
N THR A 18 -11.14 4.72 13.47
CA THR A 18 -10.15 5.60 12.84
C THR A 18 -8.94 5.84 13.75
N ASN A 19 -9.17 6.10 15.04
CA ASN A 19 -8.11 6.32 16.02
C ASN A 19 -7.26 5.06 16.25
N SER A 20 -7.86 3.86 16.14
CA SER A 20 -7.16 2.59 16.34
C SER A 20 -6.35 2.12 15.12
N ILE A 21 -6.67 2.60 13.91
CA ILE A 21 -6.04 2.17 12.65
C ILE A 21 -4.54 2.39 12.71
N SER A 22 -4.10 3.58 13.12
CA SER A 22 -2.67 3.94 13.13
C SER A 22 -1.84 3.03 14.04
N ASN A 23 -2.44 2.37 15.03
CA ASN A 23 -1.74 1.45 15.94
C ASN A 23 -1.64 0.04 15.37
N THR A 24 -2.70 -0.44 14.71
CA THR A 24 -2.88 -1.85 14.35
C THR A 24 -2.69 -2.15 12.87
N LYS A 25 -2.87 -1.15 12.00
CA LYS A 25 -2.89 -1.29 10.54
C LYS A 25 -1.98 -0.28 9.85
N TYR A 26 -1.53 -0.62 8.66
CA TYR A 26 -1.03 0.35 7.69
C TYR A 26 -2.12 0.62 6.66
N ILE A 27 -2.15 1.86 6.18
CA ILE A 27 -2.82 2.20 4.93
C ILE A 27 -1.74 2.12 3.85
N ILE A 28 -1.98 1.32 2.82
CA ILE A 28 -1.07 1.18 1.68
C ILE A 28 -1.83 1.64 0.44
N GLU A 29 -1.26 2.59 -0.29
CA GLU A 29 -1.71 2.90 -1.64
C GLU A 29 -1.10 1.86 -2.58
N VAL A 30 -1.94 1.04 -3.20
CA VAL A 30 -1.51 0.04 -4.17
C VAL A 30 -1.75 0.62 -5.55
N THR A 31 -0.67 0.90 -6.28
CA THR A 31 -0.70 1.57 -7.59
C THR A 31 -0.33 0.59 -8.70
N LYS A 32 -1.21 0.42 -9.68
CA LYS A 32 -0.88 -0.28 -10.93
C LYS A 32 0.08 0.56 -11.77
N PHE A 33 0.86 -0.07 -12.63
CA PHE A 33 1.78 0.65 -13.54
C PHE A 33 1.06 1.57 -14.54
N CYS A 34 -0.23 1.36 -14.81
CA CYS A 34 -1.06 2.27 -15.59
C CYS A 34 -1.52 3.53 -14.83
N GLY A 35 -1.17 3.67 -13.54
CA GLY A 35 -1.50 4.82 -12.70
C GLY A 35 -2.78 4.68 -11.88
N TYR A 36 -3.60 3.65 -12.11
CA TYR A 36 -4.75 3.35 -11.24
C TYR A 36 -4.29 2.95 -9.83
N SER A 37 -4.85 3.56 -8.79
CA SER A 37 -4.52 3.20 -7.40
C SER A 37 -5.74 3.11 -6.49
N GLU A 38 -5.62 2.27 -5.47
CA GLU A 38 -6.60 2.10 -4.39
C GLU A 38 -5.91 2.03 -3.03
N PHE A 39 -6.62 2.41 -1.97
CA PHE A 39 -6.15 2.20 -0.60
C PHE A 39 -6.50 0.79 -0.11
N LEU A 40 -5.49 0.14 0.46
CA LEU A 40 -5.59 -1.16 1.09
C LEU A 40 -5.20 -1.04 2.57
N PHE A 41 -6.08 -1.51 3.45
CA PHE A 41 -5.80 -1.61 4.87
C PHE A 41 -5.23 -2.98 5.18
N VAL A 42 -4.02 -3.03 5.75
CA VAL A 42 -3.36 -4.29 6.13
C VAL A 42 -2.94 -4.24 7.59
N PHE A 43 -3.05 -5.37 8.29
CA PHE A 43 -2.56 -5.44 9.67
C PHE A 43 -1.04 -5.37 9.70
N LYS A 44 -0.49 -4.60 10.63
CA LYS A 44 0.96 -4.41 10.74
C LYS A 44 1.72 -5.72 10.99
N ASN A 45 1.09 -6.66 11.67
CA ASN A 45 1.67 -7.95 12.06
C ASN A 45 1.34 -9.07 11.06
N SER A 46 0.61 -8.80 9.97
CA SER A 46 0.43 -9.77 8.88
C SER A 46 1.75 -10.03 8.17
N SER A 47 1.88 -11.22 7.58
CA SER A 47 3.05 -11.57 6.78
C SER A 47 3.08 -10.83 5.44
N LEU A 48 4.22 -10.83 4.75
CA LEU A 48 4.27 -10.33 3.38
C LEU A 48 3.48 -11.21 2.41
N LEU A 49 3.38 -12.53 2.64
CA LEU A 49 2.50 -13.38 1.84
C LEU A 49 1.03 -12.94 1.97
N ASP A 50 0.59 -12.56 3.17
CA ASP A 50 -0.79 -12.08 3.36
C ASP A 50 -1.02 -10.74 2.65
N LEU A 51 -0.01 -9.86 2.57
CA LEU A 51 -0.08 -8.66 1.74
C LEU A 51 -0.38 -9.02 0.27
N TYR A 52 0.31 -10.02 -0.29
CA TYR A 52 0.03 -10.50 -1.65
C TYR A 52 -1.41 -11.03 -1.80
N LYS A 53 -1.90 -11.83 -0.84
CA LYS A 53 -3.30 -12.31 -0.84
C LYS A 53 -4.31 -11.16 -0.78
N HIS A 54 -4.06 -10.16 0.07
CA HIS A 54 -4.92 -8.99 0.19
C HIS A 54 -4.98 -8.17 -1.11
N VAL A 55 -3.83 -7.92 -1.75
CA VAL A 55 -3.80 -7.25 -3.05
C VAL A 55 -4.54 -8.10 -4.11
N SER A 56 -4.33 -9.42 -4.11
CA SER A 56 -4.98 -10.34 -5.05
C SER A 56 -6.50 -10.25 -4.94
N HIS A 57 -7.02 -10.27 -3.71
CA HIS A 57 -8.45 -10.17 -3.45
C HIS A 57 -9.00 -8.78 -3.81
N GLN A 58 -8.31 -7.70 -3.41
CA GLN A 58 -8.75 -6.32 -3.67
C GLN A 58 -8.91 -6.07 -5.17
N PHE A 59 -7.95 -6.51 -5.98
CA PHE A 59 -7.94 -6.30 -7.43
C PHE A 59 -8.54 -7.47 -8.22
N CYS A 60 -9.14 -8.47 -7.55
CA CYS A 60 -9.67 -9.69 -8.17
C CYS A 60 -8.67 -10.36 -9.14
N CYS A 61 -7.37 -10.34 -8.80
CA CYS A 61 -6.28 -10.80 -9.64
C CYS A 61 -5.56 -11.98 -9.01
N ASN A 62 -5.75 -13.18 -9.57
CA ASN A 62 -5.16 -14.42 -9.04
C ASN A 62 -3.70 -14.65 -9.46
N ASP A 63 -3.18 -13.87 -10.41
CA ASP A 63 -1.86 -14.04 -11.02
C ASP A 63 -1.02 -12.76 -10.87
N ILE A 64 -0.70 -12.43 -9.62
CA ILE A 64 0.18 -11.29 -9.31
C ILE A 64 1.60 -11.60 -9.78
N LYS A 65 2.12 -10.83 -10.73
CA LYS A 65 3.50 -10.96 -11.21
C LYS A 65 4.51 -10.47 -10.18
N GLY A 66 4.16 -9.41 -9.45
CA GLY A 66 4.92 -8.96 -8.29
C GLY A 66 4.33 -7.72 -7.62
N LEU A 67 4.73 -7.53 -6.37
CA LEU A 67 4.60 -6.27 -5.66
C LEU A 67 5.98 -5.62 -5.54
N TYR A 68 6.04 -4.29 -5.66
CA TYR A 68 7.29 -3.54 -5.68
C TYR A 68 7.24 -2.28 -4.84
N ILE A 69 8.36 -1.89 -4.26
CA ILE A 69 8.63 -0.51 -3.86
C ILE A 69 9.43 0.16 -4.98
N ARG A 70 9.25 1.46 -5.19
CA ARG A 70 9.89 2.18 -6.30
C ARG A 70 10.44 3.51 -5.83
N ASN A 71 11.67 3.81 -6.22
CA ASN A 71 12.19 5.16 -6.13
C ASN A 71 11.61 5.99 -7.29
N GLU A 72 10.84 7.03 -7.00
CA GLU A 72 10.22 7.85 -8.05
C GLU A 72 11.20 8.76 -8.80
N GLN A 73 12.37 9.05 -8.24
CA GLN A 73 13.39 9.88 -8.88
C GLN A 73 14.25 9.05 -9.83
N THR A 74 14.78 7.92 -9.36
CA THR A 74 15.68 7.06 -10.16
C THR A 74 14.93 6.03 -11.00
N LYS A 75 13.62 5.87 -10.77
CA LYS A 75 12.75 4.85 -11.34
C LYS A 75 13.14 3.41 -11.00
N SER A 76 14.15 3.19 -10.16
CA SER A 76 14.53 1.86 -9.70
C SER A 76 13.40 1.25 -8.86
N LYS A 77 13.21 -0.06 -8.98
CA LYS A 77 12.19 -0.81 -8.25
C LYS A 77 12.80 -2.02 -7.56
N GLN A 78 12.34 -2.29 -6.35
CA GLN A 78 12.71 -3.47 -5.59
C GLN A 78 11.46 -4.31 -5.35
N ARG A 79 11.56 -5.61 -5.66
CA ARG A 79 10.47 -6.56 -5.43
C ARG A 79 10.29 -6.82 -3.94
N ILE A 80 9.06 -6.76 -3.47
CA ILE A 80 8.68 -7.18 -2.12
C ILE A 80 8.70 -8.72 -2.11
N PRO A 81 9.46 -9.38 -1.22
CA PRO A 81 9.56 -10.83 -1.21
C PRO A 81 8.22 -11.47 -0.83
N ILE A 82 7.95 -12.66 -1.38
CA ILE A 82 6.78 -13.48 -1.05
C ILE A 82 7.20 -14.44 0.07
N THR A 83 6.79 -14.16 1.30
CA THR A 83 7.33 -14.82 2.50
C THR A 83 6.37 -14.71 3.68
N GLU A 84 6.28 -15.79 4.47
CA GLU A 84 5.54 -15.83 5.74
C GLU A 84 6.44 -15.45 6.94
N GLN A 85 7.75 -15.39 6.73
CA GLN A 85 8.76 -15.29 7.79
C GLN A 85 8.92 -13.88 8.36
N ILE A 86 8.55 -12.84 7.60
CA ILE A 86 8.59 -11.45 8.05
C ILE A 86 7.23 -10.79 7.93
N THR A 87 6.94 -9.94 8.91
CA THR A 87 5.73 -9.12 8.94
C THR A 87 5.88 -7.85 8.11
N ILE A 88 4.76 -7.26 7.69
CA ILE A 88 4.72 -5.98 6.97
C ILE A 88 5.42 -4.88 7.78
N ARG A 89 5.20 -4.82 9.11
CA ARG A 89 5.90 -3.89 10.01
C ARG A 89 7.40 -4.09 9.99
N GLN A 90 7.87 -5.33 10.12
CA GLN A 90 9.32 -5.61 10.10
C GLN A 90 9.94 -5.21 8.77
N PHE A 91 9.28 -5.51 7.64
CA PHE A 91 9.72 -5.10 6.31
C PHE A 91 9.84 -3.57 6.20
N ILE A 92 8.79 -2.81 6.56
CA ILE A 92 8.81 -1.34 6.53
C ILE A 92 9.92 -0.78 7.43
N MET A 93 10.10 -1.32 8.64
CA MET A 93 11.15 -0.88 9.55
C MET A 93 12.55 -1.18 9.01
N GLN A 94 12.76 -2.32 8.36
CA GLN A 94 14.04 -2.63 7.70
C GLN A 94 14.36 -1.60 6.61
N ILE A 95 13.38 -1.25 5.77
CA ILE A 95 13.54 -0.25 4.71
C ILE A 95 13.82 1.15 5.29
N ILE A 96 13.09 1.57 6.31
CA ILE A 96 13.27 2.89 6.95
C ILE A 96 14.65 3.03 7.63
N ASN A 97 15.17 1.93 8.18
CA ASN A 97 16.48 1.87 8.82
C ASN A 97 17.62 1.49 7.85
N SER A 98 17.33 1.37 6.55
CA SER A 98 18.35 1.13 5.51
C SER A 98 19.05 2.43 5.11
N ASN A 99 19.91 2.36 4.08
CA ASN A 99 20.53 3.54 3.48
C ASN A 99 19.48 4.48 2.83
N ASP A 100 19.88 5.72 2.56
CA ASP A 100 18.97 6.76 2.05
C ASP A 100 18.35 6.39 0.69
N GLU A 101 19.08 5.69 -0.17
CA GLU A 101 18.59 5.27 -1.49
C GLU A 101 17.37 4.33 -1.38
N ILE A 102 17.43 3.36 -0.48
CA ILE A 102 16.36 2.39 -0.23
C ILE A 102 15.21 3.04 0.56
N LYS A 103 15.55 3.92 1.51
CA LYS A 103 14.57 4.66 2.31
C LYS A 103 13.68 5.54 1.44
N ASP A 104 14.24 6.16 0.41
CA ASP A 104 13.50 6.99 -0.54
C ASP A 104 12.51 6.20 -1.41
N MET A 105 12.61 4.87 -1.46
CA MET A 105 11.63 4.00 -2.13
C MET A 105 10.33 3.82 -1.36
N LEU A 106 10.33 4.09 -0.04
CA LEU A 106 9.19 3.81 0.84
C LEU A 106 8.99 4.93 1.86
N LYS A 107 8.62 6.10 1.33
CA LYS A 107 8.24 7.27 2.13
C LYS A 107 6.72 7.43 2.23
N PRO A 108 6.22 8.10 3.29
CA PRO A 108 4.83 8.51 3.35
C PRO A 108 4.45 9.34 2.11
N VAL A 109 3.34 8.97 1.47
CA VAL A 109 2.83 9.66 0.28
C VAL A 109 2.19 11.00 0.65
N TYR A 110 1.51 11.06 1.80
CA TYR A 110 0.76 12.23 2.24
C TYR A 110 1.44 12.90 3.43
N SER A 111 1.37 14.24 3.46
CA SER A 111 1.84 15.04 4.58
C SER A 111 0.96 14.88 5.82
N LEU A 112 1.57 15.05 6.99
CA LEU A 112 0.84 15.18 8.25
C LEU A 112 -0.18 16.33 8.15
N PRO A 113 -1.38 16.21 8.76
CA PRO A 113 -1.78 15.21 9.74
C PRO A 113 -2.40 13.92 9.14
N SER A 114 -2.31 13.72 7.81
CA SER A 114 -2.88 12.55 7.16
C SER A 114 -2.30 11.26 7.75
N PRO A 115 -3.08 10.16 7.84
CA PRO A 115 -2.54 8.85 8.14
C PRO A 115 -1.33 8.54 7.25
N VAL A 116 -0.28 7.98 7.81
CA VAL A 116 0.91 7.61 7.05
C VAL A 116 0.54 6.51 6.05
N VAL A 117 0.49 6.88 4.77
CA VAL A 117 0.24 5.96 3.66
C VAL A 117 1.55 5.66 2.95
N TYR A 118 1.88 4.37 2.82
CA TYR A 118 2.99 3.92 1.99
C TYR A 118 2.49 3.52 0.61
N ARG A 119 3.27 3.77 -0.45
CA ARG A 119 2.93 3.31 -1.80
C ARG A 119 3.67 2.03 -2.14
N ILE A 120 2.96 1.08 -2.73
CA ILE A 120 3.54 -0.07 -3.42
C ILE A 120 2.99 -0.16 -4.83
N TYR A 121 3.75 -0.77 -5.73
CA TYR A 121 3.38 -0.97 -7.12
C TYR A 121 2.98 -2.41 -7.35
N PHE A 122 1.89 -2.58 -8.07
CA PHE A 122 1.28 -3.85 -8.39
C PHE A 122 1.42 -4.14 -9.88
N ASP A 123 2.04 -5.27 -10.21
CA ASP A 123 2.14 -5.81 -11.57
C ASP A 123 1.16 -6.99 -11.73
N ASP A 124 0.09 -6.77 -12.48
CA ASP A 124 -0.91 -7.77 -12.88
C ASP A 124 -0.65 -8.32 -14.29
N GLY A 125 0.46 -7.96 -14.93
CA GLY A 125 0.76 -8.31 -16.32
C GLY A 125 -0.07 -7.52 -17.35
N HIS A 126 -0.94 -6.61 -16.92
CA HIS A 126 -1.68 -5.72 -17.82
C HIS A 126 -0.96 -4.38 -17.96
N CYS A 127 -0.01 -4.32 -18.89
CA CYS A 127 0.46 -3.03 -19.40
C CYS A 127 -0.64 -2.44 -20.30
N PHE A 128 -1.28 -1.34 -19.89
CA PHE A 128 -2.01 -0.48 -20.83
C PHE A 128 -0.99 0.23 -21.72
N CYS A 129 -0.50 -0.48 -22.74
CA CYS A 129 0.24 0.12 -23.84
C CYS A 129 -0.76 0.82 -24.79
N HIS A 130 -1.28 1.97 -24.38
CA HIS A 130 -1.74 2.97 -25.34
C HIS A 130 -0.57 3.90 -25.65
N THR A 131 0.16 3.56 -26.72
CA THR A 131 1.01 4.47 -27.52
C THR A 131 1.95 5.37 -26.73
N THR A 132 3.11 4.82 -26.33
CA THR A 132 4.49 5.19 -26.76
C THR A 132 5.49 4.76 -25.68
N ASN A 133 6.30 3.74 -26.01
CA ASN A 133 7.67 3.49 -25.57
C ASN A 133 8.14 3.60 -24.12
N ASP A 134 7.29 3.66 -23.09
CA ASP A 134 7.79 3.64 -21.71
C ASP A 134 7.23 2.45 -20.91
N CYS A 135 7.81 1.28 -21.16
CA CYS A 135 7.71 0.11 -20.28
C CYS A 135 9.12 -0.46 -20.06
N LEU A 136 9.90 0.20 -19.20
CA LEU A 136 11.13 -0.31 -18.57
C LEU A 136 11.08 -0.04 -17.06
#